data_AF-A0A962G131-F1
#
_entry.id   AF-A0A962G131-F1
#
_cell.length_a   1.000
_cell.length_b   1.000
_cell.length_c   1.000
_cell.angle_alpha   90.00
_cell.angle_beta   90.00
_cell.angle_gamma   90.00
#
_symmetry.space_group_name_H-M   'P 1'
#
loop_
_entity.id
_entity.type
_entity.pdbx_description
1 polymer ?
#
loop_
_entity_poly.entity_id
_entity_poly.type
_entity_poly.pdbx_seq_one_letter_code
_entity_poly.pdbx_strand_id
1 'polypeptide(L)'
;MAAEKGVWWKRIKILSIVFGILFAIGWWAGFGLDDSEIAKHHLTRAMAKSLASSVEACASENGRIPVTLEVLLGRNAEPGQSQSRLREGSLYDAWGRKFRLKVLDSARSFQISSLGKDDREGGNGVDADIVLTIHLAESVAR
;
A
#
# COMPACT_ATOMS: atom_id res chain seq x y z
N MET A 1 -22.91 30.94 49.15
CA MET A 1 -22.40 30.06 48.07
C MET A 1 -23.48 29.71 47.02
N ALA A 2 -24.28 30.68 46.53
CA ALA A 2 -25.38 30.42 45.59
C ALA A 2 -25.21 31.07 44.20
N ALA A 3 -24.29 32.03 44.05
CA ALA A 3 -24.12 32.80 42.81
C ALA A 3 -23.26 32.10 41.73
N GLU A 4 -22.46 31.09 42.09
CA GLU A 4 -21.55 30.42 41.13
C GLU A 4 -22.25 29.42 40.22
N LYS A 5 -23.38 28.84 40.65
CA LYS A 5 -24.10 27.81 39.88
C LYS A 5 -24.61 28.34 38.53
N GLY A 6 -25.07 29.60 38.49
CA GLY A 6 -25.61 30.22 37.28
C GLY A 6 -24.54 30.54 36.23
N VAL A 7 -23.32 30.91 36.66
CA VAL A 7 -22.20 31.19 35.75
C VAL A 7 -21.65 29.89 35.16
N TRP A 8 -21.56 28.84 35.98
CA TRP A 8 -21.14 27.51 35.55
C TRP A 8 -22.11 26.93 34.51
N TRP A 9 -23.42 27.05 34.77
CA TRP A 9 -24.45 26.59 33.84
C TRP A 9 -24.42 27.31 32.49
N LYS A 10 -24.15 28.63 32.49
CA LYS A 10 -23.99 29.41 31.24
C LYS A 10 -22.77 28.95 30.43
N ARG A 11 -21.63 28.69 31.09
CA ARG A 11 -20.39 28.23 30.44
C ARG A 11 -20.53 26.83 29.82
N ILE A 12 -21.17 25.91 30.53
CA ILE A 12 -21.40 24.54 30.03
C ILE A 12 -22.28 24.54 28.79
N LYS A 13 -23.33 25.38 28.74
CA LYS A 13 -24.16 25.49 27.53
C LYS A 13 -23.38 25.98 26.32
N ILE A 14 -22.55 27.01 26.50
CA ILE A 14 -21.73 27.56 25.42
C ILE A 14 -20.73 26.50 24.93
N LEU A 15 -20.07 25.80 25.85
CA LEU A 15 -19.12 24.74 25.49
C LEU A 15 -19.81 23.58 24.76
N SER A 16 -21.01 23.19 25.18
CA SER A 16 -21.78 22.13 24.52
C SER A 16 -22.22 22.51 23.10
N ILE A 17 -22.58 23.78 22.86
CA ILE A 17 -22.93 24.29 21.52
C ILE A 17 -21.70 24.29 20.61
N VAL A 18 -20.56 24.81 21.10
CA VAL A 18 -19.30 24.81 20.34
C VAL A 18 -18.86 23.38 20.04
N PHE A 19 -18.93 22.49 21.03
CA PHE A 19 -18.61 21.08 20.83
C PHE A 19 -19.56 20.43 19.82
N GLY A 20 -20.87 20.71 19.89
CA GLY A 20 -21.86 20.22 18.91
C GLY A 20 -21.60 20.73 17.49
N ILE A 21 -21.16 21.98 17.32
CA ILE A 21 -20.77 22.53 16.01
C ILE A 21 -19.49 21.86 15.49
N LEU A 22 -18.47 21.69 16.34
CA LEU A 22 -17.24 20.99 15.96
C LEU A 22 -17.50 19.51 15.63
N PHE A 23 -18.40 18.86 16.37
CA PHE A 23 -18.84 17.50 16.11
C PHE A 23 -19.65 17.42 14.82
N ALA A 24 -20.53 18.39 14.54
CA ALA A 24 -21.30 18.46 13.31
C ALA A 24 -20.42 18.77 12.09
N ILE A 25 -19.40 19.62 12.22
CA ILE A 25 -18.40 19.86 11.18
C ILE A 25 -17.57 18.58 10.96
N GLY A 26 -17.15 17.90 12.02
CA GLY A 26 -16.43 16.62 11.92
C GLY A 26 -17.28 15.49 11.32
N TRP A 27 -18.58 15.47 11.59
CA TRP A 27 -19.54 14.48 11.06
C TRP A 27 -19.95 14.80 9.61
N TRP A 28 -20.12 16.08 9.26
CA TRP A 28 -20.34 16.52 7.88
C TRP A 28 -19.08 16.39 7.01
N ALA A 29 -17.90 16.55 7.63
CA ALA A 29 -16.60 16.25 7.01
C ALA A 29 -16.26 14.75 7.00
N GLY A 30 -17.15 13.88 7.52
CA GLY A 30 -17.08 12.46 7.26
C GLY A 30 -17.34 12.18 5.79
N PHE A 31 -16.36 11.55 5.12
CA PHE A 31 -16.46 10.95 3.78
C PHE A 31 -16.35 11.86 2.54
N GLY A 32 -15.42 12.82 2.57
CA GLY A 32 -14.84 13.38 1.34
C GLY A 32 -13.44 12.84 1.09
N LEU A 33 -13.28 11.53 0.91
CA LEU A 33 -11.98 10.87 0.72
C LEU A 33 -11.82 10.26 -0.68
N ASP A 34 -12.24 10.97 -1.74
CA ASP A 34 -11.89 10.53 -3.10
C ASP A 34 -10.37 10.57 -3.33
N ASP A 35 -9.65 11.49 -2.68
CA ASP A 35 -8.18 11.52 -2.72
C ASP A 35 -7.52 10.31 -2.05
N SER A 36 -8.20 9.63 -1.12
CA SER A 36 -7.61 8.47 -0.43
C SER A 36 -7.42 7.29 -1.37
N GLU A 37 -8.33 7.10 -2.33
CA GLU A 37 -8.24 6.00 -3.29
C GLU A 37 -7.19 6.29 -4.36
N ILE A 38 -7.05 7.54 -4.76
CA ILE A 38 -5.95 7.99 -5.64
C ILE A 38 -4.61 7.81 -4.93
N ALA A 39 -4.50 8.20 -3.66
CA ALA A 39 -3.30 7.99 -2.86
C ALA A 39 -2.96 6.50 -2.70
N LYS A 40 -3.97 5.64 -2.45
CA LYS A 40 -3.80 4.18 -2.41
C LYS A 40 -3.32 3.60 -3.73
N HIS A 41 -3.84 4.09 -4.86
CA HIS A 41 -3.39 3.68 -6.19
C HIS A 41 -1.92 4.06 -6.42
N HIS A 42 -1.52 5.29 -6.11
CA HIS A 42 -0.11 5.72 -6.22
C HIS A 42 0.81 4.95 -5.26
N LEU A 43 0.36 4.71 -4.03
CA LEU A 43 1.09 3.91 -3.04
C LEU A 43 1.28 2.47 -3.51
N THR A 44 0.22 1.84 -4.02
CA THR A 44 0.26 0.47 -4.57
C THR A 44 1.25 0.38 -5.73
N ARG A 45 1.29 1.38 -6.62
CA ARG A 45 2.29 1.45 -7.68
C ARG A 45 3.73 1.55 -7.15
N ALA A 46 3.95 2.35 -6.11
CA ALA A 46 5.26 2.48 -5.47
C ALA A 46 5.68 1.16 -4.77
N MET A 47 4.73 0.50 -4.09
CA MET A 47 4.94 -0.82 -3.49
C MET A 47 5.26 -1.88 -4.54
N ALA A 48 4.53 -1.91 -5.67
CA ALA A 48 4.81 -2.83 -6.78
C ALA A 48 6.21 -2.60 -7.35
N LYS A 49 6.66 -1.35 -7.47
CA LYS A 49 8.03 -1.03 -7.90
C LYS A 49 9.07 -1.50 -6.89
N SER A 50 8.82 -1.30 -5.59
CA SER A 50 9.71 -1.79 -4.53
C SER A 50 9.81 -3.31 -4.54
N LEU A 51 8.68 -4.02 -4.71
CA LEU A 51 8.63 -5.47 -4.87
C LEU A 51 9.46 -5.93 -6.07
N ALA A 52 9.29 -5.25 -7.20
CA ALA A 52 10.02 -5.56 -8.41
C ALA A 52 11.54 -5.44 -8.22
N SER A 53 12.02 -4.35 -7.60
CA SER A 53 13.43 -4.19 -7.29
C SER A 53 13.97 -5.29 -6.36
N SER A 54 13.17 -5.77 -5.40
CA SER A 54 13.56 -6.91 -4.57
C SER A 54 13.60 -8.24 -5.34
N VAL A 55 12.69 -8.44 -6.29
CA VAL A 55 12.71 -9.59 -7.22
C VAL A 55 13.97 -9.54 -8.08
N GLU A 56 14.33 -8.38 -8.63
CA GLU A 56 15.53 -8.18 -9.43
C GLU A 56 16.80 -8.49 -8.64
N ALA A 57 16.93 -7.99 -7.41
CA ALA A 57 18.06 -8.29 -6.54
C ALA A 57 18.15 -9.80 -6.25
N CYS A 58 17.02 -10.44 -5.95
CA CYS A 58 16.96 -11.88 -5.72
C CYS A 58 17.36 -12.69 -6.99
N ALA A 59 16.93 -12.24 -8.17
CA ALA A 59 17.29 -12.86 -9.43
C ALA A 59 18.77 -12.66 -9.78
N SER A 60 19.36 -11.51 -9.42
CA SER A 60 20.79 -11.25 -9.59
C SER A 60 21.65 -12.11 -8.67
N GLU A 61 21.20 -12.35 -7.43
CA GLU A 61 21.91 -13.20 -6.46
C GLU A 61 21.81 -14.69 -6.81
N ASN A 62 20.63 -15.16 -7.25
CA ASN A 62 20.35 -16.59 -7.45
C ASN A 62 20.34 -17.03 -8.92
N GLY A 63 20.48 -16.10 -9.86
CA GLY A 63 20.37 -16.35 -11.31
C GLY A 63 18.97 -16.73 -11.79
N ARG A 64 17.94 -16.69 -10.93
CA ARG A 64 16.57 -17.11 -11.23
C ARG A 64 15.52 -16.24 -10.56
N ILE A 65 14.42 -16.00 -11.26
CA ILE A 65 13.26 -15.31 -10.70
C ILE A 65 12.55 -16.23 -9.69
N PRO A 66 12.22 -15.75 -8.48
CA PRO A 66 11.45 -16.54 -7.52
C PRO A 66 10.06 -16.89 -8.05
N VAL A 67 9.58 -18.09 -7.73
CA VAL A 67 8.23 -18.55 -8.12
C VAL A 67 7.14 -17.85 -7.30
N THR A 68 7.46 -17.45 -6.07
CA THR A 68 6.53 -16.80 -5.14
C THR A 68 7.16 -15.58 -4.49
N LEU A 69 6.35 -14.56 -4.18
CA LEU A 69 6.83 -13.34 -3.54
C LEU A 69 7.26 -13.58 -2.08
N GLU A 70 6.79 -14.66 -1.47
CA GLU A 70 7.12 -15.09 -0.11
C GLU A 70 8.59 -15.48 0.06
N VAL A 71 9.27 -15.85 -1.03
CA VAL A 71 10.72 -16.06 -1.03
C VAL A 71 11.46 -14.76 -0.72
N LEU A 72 10.85 -13.61 -1.04
CA LEU A 72 11.37 -12.28 -0.75
C LEU A 72 11.11 -11.85 0.70
N LEU A 73 10.49 -12.68 1.53
CA LEU A 73 10.41 -12.44 2.97
C LEU A 73 11.72 -12.86 3.62
N GLY A 74 12.21 -12.03 4.55
CA GLY A 74 13.53 -12.22 5.18
C GLY A 74 13.67 -13.52 5.96
N ARG A 75 12.54 -14.20 6.20
CA ARG A 75 12.47 -15.48 6.91
C ARG A 75 13.06 -16.65 6.13
N ASN A 76 13.09 -16.57 4.79
CA ASN A 76 13.61 -17.62 3.91
C ASN A 76 15.00 -17.27 3.34
N ALA A 77 15.73 -16.36 4.00
CA ALA A 77 17.09 -16.03 3.59
C ALA A 77 18.04 -17.18 3.94
N GLU A 78 18.67 -17.76 2.92
CA GLU A 78 19.78 -18.69 3.12
C GLU A 78 20.94 -17.94 3.83
N PRO A 79 21.70 -18.60 4.70
CA PRO A 79 22.81 -17.97 5.41
C PRO A 79 23.85 -17.42 4.42
N GLY A 80 24.01 -16.09 4.39
CA GLY A 80 24.92 -15.37 3.49
C GLY A 80 24.23 -14.37 2.55
N GLN A 81 22.89 -14.40 2.44
CA GLN A 81 22.13 -13.42 1.65
C GLN A 81 21.77 -12.18 2.49
N SER A 82 21.73 -11.01 1.83
CA SER A 82 21.42 -9.72 2.46
C SER A 82 20.07 -9.75 3.17
N GLN A 83 20.05 -9.42 4.47
CA GLN A 83 18.87 -9.48 5.33
C GLN A 83 17.82 -8.39 5.06
N SER A 84 18.04 -7.51 4.08
CA SER A 84 17.07 -6.48 3.69
C SER A 84 15.99 -7.08 2.79
N ARG A 85 15.16 -7.95 3.37
CA ARG A 85 14.01 -8.54 2.69
C ARG A 85 12.70 -7.98 3.20
N LEU A 86 11.79 -7.86 2.25
CA LEU A 86 10.49 -7.22 2.40
C LEU A 86 9.76 -7.70 3.65
N ARG A 87 9.00 -6.79 4.27
CA ARG A 87 8.10 -7.13 5.37
C ARG A 87 6.90 -7.88 4.80
N GLU A 88 6.27 -8.75 5.58
CA GLU A 88 5.05 -9.48 5.17
C GLU A 88 3.96 -8.53 4.64
N GLY A 89 3.81 -7.36 5.26
CA GLY A 89 2.87 -6.33 4.80
C GLY A 89 3.16 -5.75 3.42
N SER A 90 4.40 -5.85 2.91
CA SER A 90 4.78 -5.36 1.58
C SER A 90 4.30 -6.28 0.45
N LEU A 91 3.81 -7.47 0.76
CA LEU A 91 3.21 -8.39 -0.21
C LEU A 91 1.75 -8.04 -0.55
N TYR A 92 1.17 -7.12 0.20
CA TYR A 92 -0.21 -6.69 0.05
C TYR A 92 -0.26 -5.27 -0.52
N ASP A 93 -1.24 -5.02 -1.39
CA ASP A 93 -1.54 -3.69 -1.88
C ASP A 93 -2.25 -2.83 -0.83
N ALA A 94 -2.52 -1.58 -1.17
CA ALA A 94 -3.17 -0.64 -0.26
C ALA A 94 -4.64 -0.98 0.06
N TRP A 95 -5.23 -1.97 -0.62
CA TRP A 95 -6.55 -2.54 -0.35
C TRP A 95 -6.47 -3.87 0.41
N GLY A 96 -5.27 -4.30 0.80
CA GLY A 96 -5.05 -5.52 1.58
C GLY A 96 -5.06 -6.80 0.72
N ARG A 97 -4.91 -6.69 -0.60
CA ARG A 97 -4.91 -7.84 -1.51
C ARG A 97 -3.48 -8.19 -1.88
N LYS A 98 -3.23 -9.48 -2.03
CA LYS A 98 -1.87 -9.98 -2.31
C LYS A 98 -1.50 -9.70 -3.77
N PHE A 99 -0.31 -9.15 -3.98
CA PHE A 99 0.23 -9.00 -5.33
C PHE A 99 0.42 -10.35 -6.02
N ARG A 100 0.14 -10.40 -7.32
CA ARG A 100 0.38 -11.59 -8.15
C ARG A 100 1.67 -11.43 -8.95
N LEU A 101 2.55 -12.41 -8.82
CA LEU A 101 3.76 -12.54 -9.63
C LEU A 101 3.52 -13.54 -10.76
N LYS A 102 3.80 -13.13 -11.99
CA LYS A 102 3.72 -13.98 -13.18
C LYS A 102 5.03 -13.88 -13.95
N VAL A 103 5.67 -15.02 -14.24
CA VAL A 103 6.85 -15.07 -15.11
C VAL A 103 6.35 -15.18 -16.56
N LEU A 104 6.78 -14.27 -17.44
CA LEU A 104 6.31 -14.24 -18.84
C LEU A 104 7.23 -15.01 -19.79
N ASP A 105 8.55 -14.81 -19.67
CA ASP A 105 9.52 -15.38 -20.62
C ASP A 105 10.80 -15.83 -19.89
N SER A 106 11.18 -17.09 -20.13
CA SER A 106 12.50 -17.71 -19.91
C SER A 106 13.25 -17.31 -18.64
N ALA A 107 12.53 -17.04 -17.54
CA ALA A 107 13.06 -16.52 -16.29
C ALA A 107 13.85 -15.19 -16.40
N ARG A 108 13.65 -14.42 -17.48
CA ARG A 108 14.23 -13.07 -17.68
C ARG A 108 13.21 -11.95 -17.63
N SER A 109 11.92 -12.27 -17.75
CA SER A 109 10.84 -11.27 -17.65
C SER A 109 9.77 -11.72 -16.66
N PHE A 110 9.37 -10.82 -15.76
CA PHE A 110 8.29 -11.05 -14.83
C PHE A 110 7.34 -9.86 -14.76
N GLN A 111 6.15 -10.12 -14.28
CA GLN A 111 5.09 -9.16 -14.10
C GLN A 111 4.54 -9.25 -12.70
N ILE A 112 4.38 -8.09 -12.07
CA ILE A 112 3.68 -7.93 -10.81
C ILE A 112 2.36 -7.22 -11.09
N SER A 113 1.26 -7.80 -10.64
CA SER A 113 -0.08 -7.25 -10.85
C SER A 113 -0.91 -7.12 -9.58
N SER A 114 -1.73 -6.08 -9.52
CA SER A 114 -2.84 -5.88 -8.57
C SER A 114 -4.09 -5.46 -9.36
N LEU A 115 -5.26 -5.95 -8.94
CA LEU A 115 -6.57 -5.70 -9.58
C LEU A 115 -7.20 -4.34 -9.20
N GLY A 116 -6.40 -3.41 -8.68
CA GLY A 116 -6.91 -2.13 -8.19
C GLY A 116 -7.92 -2.32 -7.04
N LYS A 117 -8.83 -1.36 -6.90
CA LYS A 117 -9.83 -1.32 -5.82
C LYS A 117 -10.99 -2.31 -6.00
N ASP A 118 -11.40 -2.62 -7.22
CA ASP A 118 -12.65 -3.35 -7.51
C ASP A 118 -12.49 -4.89 -7.56
N ASP A 119 -11.25 -5.38 -7.58
CA ASP A 119 -10.88 -6.81 -7.63
C ASP A 119 -11.28 -7.47 -8.94
N ARG A 120 -11.35 -6.71 -10.03
CA ARG A 120 -11.74 -7.21 -11.34
C ARG A 120 -10.70 -6.84 -12.35
N GLU A 121 -10.53 -7.70 -13.36
CA GLU A 121 -9.69 -7.37 -14.50
C GLU A 121 -10.32 -6.19 -15.26
N GLY A 122 -9.50 -5.21 -15.62
CA GLY A 122 -9.91 -3.99 -16.28
C GLY A 122 -10.07 -2.82 -15.31
N GLY A 123 -11.15 -2.07 -15.47
CA GLY A 123 -11.41 -0.85 -14.68
C GLY A 123 -10.71 0.41 -15.21
N ASN A 124 -11.06 1.56 -14.63
CA ASN A 124 -10.49 2.86 -14.95
C ASN A 124 -10.16 3.62 -13.65
N GLY A 125 -9.13 4.47 -13.68
CA GLY A 125 -8.73 5.27 -12.52
C GLY A 125 -8.24 4.40 -11.37
N VAL A 126 -8.89 4.47 -10.20
CA VAL A 126 -8.52 3.71 -8.99
C VAL A 126 -8.93 2.24 -9.04
N ASP A 127 -9.84 1.90 -9.95
CA ASP A 127 -10.25 0.52 -10.24
C ASP A 127 -9.37 -0.11 -11.32
N ALA A 128 -8.45 0.65 -11.94
CA ALA A 128 -7.60 0.13 -13.00
C ALA A 128 -6.57 -0.87 -12.47
N ASP A 129 -6.38 -1.95 -13.23
CA ASP A 129 -5.30 -2.91 -12.99
C ASP A 129 -3.92 -2.23 -12.97
N ILE A 130 -3.18 -2.44 -11.89
CA ILE A 130 -1.78 -2.00 -11.78
C ILE A 130 -0.92 -3.16 -12.23
N VAL A 131 -0.43 -3.09 -13.46
CA VAL A 131 0.45 -4.09 -14.07
C VAL A 131 1.84 -3.51 -14.28
N LEU A 132 2.82 -4.06 -13.58
CA LEU A 132 4.23 -3.71 -13.74
C LEU A 132 4.98 -4.89 -14.37
N THR A 133 5.33 -4.76 -15.64
CA THR A 133 6.19 -5.72 -16.34
C THR A 133 7.63 -5.25 -16.27
N ILE A 134 8.50 -6.09 -15.73
CA ILE A 134 9.94 -5.88 -15.68
C ILE A 134 10.62 -6.89 -16.57
N HIS A 135 11.51 -6.38 -17.41
CA HIS A 135 12.49 -7.17 -18.11
C HIS A 135 13.80 -7.04 -17.33
N LEU A 136 14.34 -8.15 -16.86
CA LEU A 136 15.70 -8.19 -16.35
C LEU A 136 16.60 -7.86 -17.55
N ALA A 137 16.97 -6.58 -17.67
CA ALA A 137 18.05 -6.21 -18.56
C ALA A 137 19.27 -7.01 -18.13
N GLU A 138 19.98 -7.61 -19.09
CA GLU A 138 21.34 -8.07 -18.83
C GLU A 138 22.07 -6.89 -18.19
N SER A 139 22.30 -6.95 -16.88
CA SER A 139 23.10 -5.95 -16.19
C SER A 139 24.48 -6.08 -16.80
N VAL A 140 24.72 -5.18 -17.73
CA VAL A 140 25.91 -5.00 -18.52
C VAL A 140 27.10 -5.26 -17.62
N ALA A 141 27.89 -6.25 -18.03
CA ALA A 141 29.28 -6.40 -17.66
C ALA A 141 29.95 -5.01 -17.63
N ARG A 142 30.22 -4.49 -16.44
CA ARG A 142 31.24 -3.47 -16.18
C ARG A 142 31.82 -3.68 -14.80
#